data_AF-A0A832FW36-F1
#
_entry.id   AF-A0A832FW36-F1
#
_cell.length_a   1.000
_cell.length_b   1.000
_cell.length_c   1.000
_cell.angle_alpha   90.00
_cell.angle_beta   90.00
_cell.angle_gamma   90.00
#
_symmetry.space_group_name_H-M   'P 1'
#
loop_
_entity.id
_entity.type
_entity.pdbx_description
1 polymer ?
#
loop_
_entity_poly.entity_id
_entity_poly.type
_entity_poly.pdbx_seq_one_letter_code
_entity_poly.pdbx_strand_id
1 'polypeptide(L)'
;MTADWARLPDDLLARGRLLWGLAVDDAHWFGGDSGRGWVWVKAPALTHEHILDALASGCFYASQGPRLEAFQVSGEEVHVRCSPARSIRFVSYLGHGRHWRAEDDEHLLTEASFPLAKLRGYVRAECTDAQGRSAWSPPVFL
;
A
#
# COMPACT_ATOMS: atom_id res chain seq x y z
N MET A 1 -16.78 -5.48 -12.76
CA MET A 1 -15.70 -4.89 -13.59
C MET A 1 -14.76 -4.17 -12.65
N THR A 2 -13.73 -4.84 -12.13
CA THR A 2 -12.72 -4.20 -11.27
C THR A 2 -11.82 -3.38 -12.17
N ALA A 3 -11.85 -2.06 -12.06
CA ALA A 3 -10.85 -1.22 -12.69
C ALA A 3 -9.47 -1.69 -12.19
N ASP A 4 -8.60 -2.12 -13.08
CA ASP A 4 -7.25 -2.57 -12.75
C ASP A 4 -6.33 -1.35 -12.62
N TRP A 5 -6.68 -0.45 -11.68
CA TRP A 5 -6.02 0.84 -11.47
C TRP A 5 -4.56 0.68 -10.98
N ALA A 6 -4.19 -0.52 -10.50
CA ALA A 6 -2.83 -0.86 -10.08
C ALA A 6 -1.86 -1.15 -11.25
N ARG A 7 -2.36 -1.52 -12.44
CA ARG A 7 -1.48 -1.92 -13.56
C ARG A 7 -0.56 -0.83 -14.06
N LEU A 8 -1.08 0.38 -14.26
CA LEU A 8 -0.29 1.46 -14.87
C LEU A 8 0.85 1.95 -13.95
N PRO A 9 0.64 2.12 -12.63
CA PRO A 9 1.73 2.35 -11.68
C PRO A 9 2.76 1.21 -11.69
N ASP A 10 2.32 -0.05 -11.63
CA ASP A 10 3.23 -1.20 -11.57
C ASP A 10 4.08 -1.33 -12.85
N ASP A 11 3.51 -0.97 -14.01
CA ASP A 11 4.18 -0.90 -15.32
C ASP A 11 5.27 0.19 -15.40
N LEU A 12 5.07 1.32 -14.72
CA LEU A 12 6.06 2.39 -14.63
C LEU A 12 7.19 1.98 -13.67
N LEU A 13 6.83 1.42 -12.52
CA LEU A 13 7.80 0.89 -11.55
C LEU A 13 8.64 -0.22 -12.16
N ALA A 14 8.04 -1.10 -12.97
CA ALA A 14 8.72 -2.14 -13.74
C ALA A 14 9.76 -1.59 -14.73
N ARG A 15 9.60 -0.34 -15.17
CA ARG A 15 10.54 0.37 -16.05
C ARG A 15 11.51 1.29 -15.28
N GLY A 16 11.60 1.13 -13.96
CA GLY A 16 12.47 1.94 -13.10
C GLY A 16 11.99 3.38 -12.92
N ARG A 17 10.71 3.66 -13.21
CA ARG A 17 10.13 4.99 -13.07
C ARG A 17 9.32 5.06 -11.79
N LEU A 18 9.77 5.90 -10.86
CA LEU A 18 9.06 6.10 -9.59
C LEU A 18 7.76 6.86 -9.81
N LEU A 19 6.67 6.33 -9.27
CA LEU A 19 5.39 7.02 -9.17
C LEU A 19 4.79 6.71 -7.80
N TRP A 20 4.36 7.77 -7.11
CA TRP A 20 3.58 7.63 -5.89
C TRP A 20 2.10 7.48 -6.21
N GLY A 21 1.45 6.49 -5.61
CA GLY A 21 0.01 6.27 -5.74
C GLY A 21 -0.74 6.95 -4.61
N LEU A 22 -1.77 7.74 -4.94
CA LEU A 22 -2.68 8.36 -3.96
C LEU A 22 -4.06 7.72 -4.06
N ALA A 23 -4.73 7.58 -2.91
CA ALA A 23 -6.18 7.38 -2.87
C ALA A 23 -6.83 8.68 -2.39
N VAL A 24 -7.90 9.08 -3.06
CA VAL A 24 -8.69 10.29 -2.78
C VAL A 24 -10.17 9.95 -2.93
N ASP A 25 -11.04 10.76 -2.34
CA ASP A 25 -12.48 10.60 -2.45
C ASP A 25 -13.09 11.29 -3.68
N ASP A 26 -12.41 12.30 -4.23
CA ASP A 26 -12.95 13.18 -5.28
C ASP A 26 -14.35 13.70 -4.89
N ALA A 27 -14.50 14.10 -3.62
CA ALA A 27 -15.78 14.51 -3.07
C ALA A 27 -16.28 15.81 -3.71
N HIS A 28 -17.52 15.79 -4.20
CA HIS A 28 -18.20 16.92 -4.82
C HIS A 28 -19.35 17.45 -3.94
N TRP A 29 -19.79 16.68 -2.95
CA TRP A 29 -20.96 17.00 -2.14
C TRP A 29 -20.67 16.91 -0.64
N PHE A 30 -21.25 17.82 0.13
CA PHE A 30 -21.25 17.68 1.58
C PHE A 30 -22.27 16.59 1.97
N GLY A 31 -21.80 15.38 2.28
CA GLY A 31 -22.60 14.35 2.99
C GLY A 31 -22.81 13.00 2.32
N GLY A 32 -21.79 12.38 1.71
CA GLY A 32 -21.88 10.94 1.38
C GLY A 32 -20.86 10.36 0.39
N ASP A 33 -20.05 11.21 -0.25
CA ASP A 33 -19.00 10.80 -1.17
C ASP A 33 -17.58 10.92 -0.57
N SER A 34 -17.39 11.72 0.50
CA SER A 34 -16.14 11.82 1.25
C SER A 34 -15.77 10.58 2.06
N GLY A 35 -14.46 10.37 2.31
CA GLY A 35 -13.98 9.32 3.21
C GLY A 35 -13.93 7.91 2.59
N ARG A 36 -13.89 7.84 1.25
CA ARG A 36 -13.74 6.57 0.50
C ARG A 36 -12.29 6.24 0.17
N GLY A 37 -11.43 7.26 0.12
CA GLY A 37 -10.00 7.13 -0.14
C GLY A 37 -9.24 8.30 0.48
N TRP A 38 -8.07 8.01 1.04
CA TRP A 38 -7.19 9.01 1.64
C TRP A 38 -5.75 8.51 1.67
N VAL A 39 -4.84 9.37 2.12
CA VAL A 39 -3.49 8.98 2.49
C VAL A 39 -3.25 9.14 3.97
N TRP A 40 -2.52 8.20 4.55
CA TRP A 40 -1.93 8.32 5.87
C TRP A 40 -0.52 8.87 5.72
N VAL A 41 -0.26 10.05 6.28
CA VAL A 41 1.02 10.75 6.13
C VAL A 41 1.86 10.60 7.39
N LYS A 42 3.12 10.20 7.22
CA LYS A 42 4.11 10.15 8.30
C LYS A 42 4.95 11.43 8.27
N ALA A 43 4.55 12.41 9.06
CA ALA A 43 5.18 13.72 9.14
C ALA A 43 5.53 14.10 10.60
N PRO A 44 6.58 14.91 10.84
CA PRO A 44 6.93 15.39 12.18
C PRO A 44 5.84 16.24 12.84
N ALA A 45 5.12 17.04 12.05
CA ALA A 45 4.01 17.88 12.51
C ALA A 45 2.97 18.09 11.41
N LEU A 46 1.74 18.45 11.81
CA LEU A 46 0.65 18.81 10.90
C LEU A 46 0.82 20.26 10.43
N THR A 47 1.81 20.49 9.58
CA THR A 47 2.11 21.77 8.93
C THR A 47 2.20 21.58 7.42
N HIS A 48 1.87 22.60 6.65
CA HIS A 48 1.92 22.55 5.18
C HIS A 48 3.26 21.98 4.65
N GLU A 49 4.38 22.52 5.11
CA GLU A 49 5.73 22.11 4.72
C GLU A 49 5.99 20.61 4.99
N HIS A 50 5.88 20.18 6.25
CA HIS A 50 6.07 18.77 6.60
C HIS A 50 5.15 17.78 5.87
N ILE A 51 3.91 18.17 5.55
CA ILE A 51 3.01 17.32 4.77
C ILE A 51 3.49 17.21 3.32
N LEU A 52 3.84 18.33 2.68
CA LEU A 52 4.35 18.30 1.31
C LEU A 52 5.66 17.52 1.21
N ASP A 53 6.58 17.68 2.16
CA ASP A 53 7.83 16.93 2.20
C ASP A 53 7.60 15.42 2.35
N ALA A 54 6.66 15.03 3.21
CA ALA A 54 6.31 13.63 3.40
C ALA A 54 5.67 13.04 2.13
N LEU A 55 4.82 13.79 1.43
CA LEU A 55 4.23 13.36 0.16
C LEU A 55 5.28 13.25 -0.95
N ALA A 56 6.18 14.24 -1.08
CA ALA A 56 7.22 14.25 -2.09
C ALA A 56 8.22 13.09 -1.90
N SER A 57 8.54 12.76 -0.65
CA SER A 57 9.48 11.69 -0.27
C SER A 57 8.85 10.29 -0.19
N GLY A 58 7.53 10.16 -0.41
CA GLY A 58 6.84 8.88 -0.30
C GLY A 58 6.64 8.40 1.15
N CYS A 59 6.79 9.28 2.15
CA CYS A 59 6.54 8.99 3.57
C CYS A 59 5.04 9.01 3.90
N PHE A 60 4.25 8.24 3.16
CA PHE A 60 2.81 8.10 3.33
C PHE A 60 2.35 6.76 2.74
N TYR A 61 1.09 6.36 2.96
CA TYR A 61 0.46 5.27 2.21
C TYR A 61 -0.98 5.59 1.86
N ALA A 62 -1.50 5.03 0.76
CA ALA A 62 -2.88 5.19 0.33
C ALA A 62 -3.79 4.16 1.01
N SER A 63 -5.02 4.54 1.35
CA SER A 63 -5.98 3.64 2.00
C SER A 63 -7.43 3.98 1.68
N GLN A 64 -8.27 2.95 1.70
CA GLN A 64 -9.73 3.03 1.70
C GLN A 64 -10.34 2.47 2.99
N GLY A 65 -9.51 2.10 3.97
CA GLY A 65 -9.95 1.44 5.19
C GLY A 65 -8.80 0.86 5.98
N PRO A 66 -8.03 -0.12 5.44
CA PRO A 66 -6.98 -0.78 6.18
C PRO A 66 -5.89 0.19 6.67
N ARG A 67 -5.35 -0.10 7.86
CA ARG A 67 -4.21 0.63 8.43
C ARG A 67 -2.94 -0.17 8.18
N LEU A 68 -1.91 0.45 7.59
CA LEU A 68 -0.56 -0.10 7.58
C LEU A 68 0.15 0.43 8.82
N GLU A 69 0.41 -0.46 9.77
CA GLU A 69 1.06 -0.12 11.03
C GLU A 69 2.58 -0.12 10.91
N ALA A 70 3.10 -0.98 10.03
CA ALA A 70 4.51 -1.03 9.67
C ALA A 70 4.65 -1.52 8.22
N PHE A 71 5.58 -0.94 7.48
CA PHE A 71 6.10 -1.49 6.24
C PHE A 71 7.60 -1.23 6.24
N GLN A 72 8.39 -2.31 6.22
CA GLN A 72 9.82 -2.26 6.42
C GLN A 72 10.52 -3.15 5.38
N VAL A 73 11.55 -2.59 4.77
CA VAL A 73 12.49 -3.31 3.90
C VAL A 73 13.85 -3.18 4.59
N SER A 74 14.32 -4.26 5.20
CA SER A 74 15.55 -4.22 6.00
C SER A 74 16.22 -5.58 6.09
N GLY A 75 17.56 -5.60 6.09
CA GLY A 75 18.31 -6.85 6.15
C GLY A 75 18.03 -7.72 4.93
N GLU A 76 17.49 -8.91 5.15
CA GLU A 76 17.20 -9.90 4.10
C GLU A 76 15.71 -10.06 3.80
N GLU A 77 14.83 -9.29 4.45
CA GLU A 77 13.38 -9.47 4.38
C GLU A 77 12.60 -8.15 4.19
N VAL A 78 11.42 -8.27 3.57
CA VAL A 78 10.36 -7.26 3.65
C VAL A 78 9.29 -7.73 4.63
N HIS A 79 8.79 -6.82 5.46
CA HIS A 79 7.72 -7.07 6.43
C HIS A 79 6.64 -6.00 6.33
N VAL A 80 5.39 -6.42 6.50
CA VAL A 80 4.25 -5.53 6.68
C VAL A 80 3.45 -5.99 7.90
N ARG A 81 3.01 -5.03 8.71
CA ARG A 81 1.98 -5.21 9.73
C ARG A 81 0.82 -4.29 9.43
N CYS A 82 -0.40 -4.81 9.53
CA CYS A 82 -1.61 -4.08 9.21
C CYS A 82 -2.77 -4.43 10.14
N SER A 83 -3.83 -3.62 10.08
CA SER A 83 -5.14 -4.01 10.60
C SER A 83 -5.62 -5.33 9.96
N PRO A 84 -6.53 -6.09 10.59
CA PRO A 84 -7.03 -7.36 10.06
C PRO A 84 -7.38 -7.32 8.58
N ALA A 85 -6.76 -8.20 7.80
CA ALA A 85 -6.83 -8.24 6.35
C ALA A 85 -7.22 -9.63 5.86
N ARG A 86 -8.14 -9.68 4.89
CA ARG A 86 -8.49 -10.92 4.17
C ARG A 86 -7.38 -11.35 3.22
N SER A 87 -6.58 -10.42 2.71
CA SER A 87 -5.39 -10.72 1.94
C SER A 87 -4.29 -9.70 2.12
N ILE A 88 -3.05 -10.18 2.10
CA ILE A 88 -1.84 -9.37 2.04
C ILE A 88 -1.09 -9.76 0.76
N ARG A 89 -0.59 -8.79 0.02
CA ARG A 89 0.20 -9.01 -1.19
C ARG A 89 1.46 -8.14 -1.15
N PHE A 90 2.60 -8.76 -1.40
CA PHE A 90 3.76 -8.02 -1.90
C PHE A 90 3.74 -8.07 -3.42
N VAL A 91 3.79 -6.89 -4.03
CA VAL A 91 3.90 -6.71 -5.48
C VAL A 91 5.34 -6.39 -5.81
N SER A 92 5.86 -7.02 -6.87
CA SER A 92 7.25 -6.89 -7.31
C SER A 92 7.32 -7.13 -8.82
N TYR A 93 8.45 -6.81 -9.44
CA TYR A 93 8.63 -6.92 -10.90
C TYR A 93 8.32 -8.32 -11.40
N LEU A 94 7.63 -8.42 -12.55
CA LEU A 94 7.25 -9.68 -13.22
C LEU A 94 6.58 -10.74 -12.31
N GLY A 95 5.86 -10.31 -11.27
CA GLY A 95 5.14 -11.23 -10.40
C GLY A 95 6.02 -11.99 -9.40
N HIS A 96 7.27 -11.54 -9.19
CA HIS A 96 8.16 -12.07 -8.13
C HIS A 96 7.69 -11.77 -6.69
N GLY A 97 6.50 -11.21 -6.55
CA GLY A 97 5.84 -10.96 -5.29
C GLY A 97 5.24 -12.21 -4.65
N ARG A 98 4.43 -12.00 -3.61
CA ARG A 98 3.76 -13.07 -2.86
C ARG A 98 2.38 -12.60 -2.44
N HIS A 99 1.43 -13.52 -2.43
CA HIS A 99 0.06 -13.26 -2.02
C HIS A 99 -0.32 -14.27 -0.93
N TRP A 100 -0.81 -13.75 0.19
CA TRP A 100 -1.41 -14.51 1.27
C TRP A 100 -2.88 -14.17 1.33
N ARG A 101 -3.69 -15.19 1.63
CA ARG A 101 -5.13 -15.08 1.79
C ARG A 101 -5.51 -15.75 3.10
N ALA A 102 -6.33 -15.09 3.90
CA ALA A 102 -6.95 -15.68 5.07
C ALA A 102 -7.79 -16.89 4.66
N GLU A 103 -7.88 -17.88 5.54
CA GLU A 103 -8.68 -19.09 5.30
C GLU A 103 -10.17 -18.76 5.32
N ASP A 104 -10.58 -17.92 6.28
CA ASP A 104 -11.93 -17.43 6.48
C ASP A 104 -11.92 -16.05 7.17
N ASP A 105 -13.10 -15.57 7.58
CA ASP A 105 -13.27 -14.27 8.23
C ASP A 105 -12.94 -14.29 9.75
N GLU A 106 -12.71 -15.45 10.35
CA GLU A 106 -12.25 -15.60 11.74
C GLU A 106 -10.71 -15.59 11.84
N HIS A 107 -10.02 -15.98 10.77
CA HIS A 107 -8.56 -16.10 10.70
C HIS A 107 -7.90 -15.03 9.81
N LEU A 108 -8.29 -13.77 10.00
CA LEU A 108 -7.74 -12.64 9.25
C LEU A 108 -6.24 -12.44 9.52
N LEU A 109 -5.50 -12.03 8.48
CA LEU A 109 -4.08 -11.77 8.54
C LEU A 109 -3.80 -10.40 9.14
N THR A 110 -2.77 -10.28 9.97
CA THR A 110 -2.33 -8.99 10.53
C THR A 110 -0.89 -8.66 10.16
N GLU A 111 -0.14 -9.60 9.60
CA GLU A 111 1.23 -9.39 9.14
C GLU A 111 1.65 -10.38 8.07
N ALA A 112 2.72 -10.05 7.35
CA ALA A 112 3.41 -10.96 6.43
C ALA A 112 4.88 -10.56 6.25
N SER A 113 5.74 -11.57 6.04
CA SER A 113 7.16 -11.40 5.68
C SER A 113 7.51 -12.15 4.40
N PHE A 114 8.50 -11.64 3.65
CA PHE A 114 9.04 -12.35 2.48
C PHE A 114 10.53 -12.06 2.26
N PRO A 115 11.33 -13.06 1.84
CA PRO A 115 12.74 -12.84 1.57
C PRO A 115 12.98 -11.89 0.40
N LEU A 116 13.82 -10.87 0.59
CA LEU A 116 14.20 -9.90 -0.45
C LEU A 116 14.90 -10.58 -1.63
N ALA A 117 15.65 -11.65 -1.37
CA ALA A 117 16.32 -12.45 -2.42
C ALA A 117 15.35 -13.03 -3.47
N LYS A 118 14.05 -13.12 -3.17
CA LYS A 118 13.01 -13.60 -4.09
C LYS A 118 12.34 -12.47 -4.90
N LEU A 119 12.46 -11.23 -4.44
CA LEU A 119 11.87 -10.04 -5.05
C LEU A 119 12.81 -9.44 -6.12
N ARG A 120 12.26 -8.62 -7.01
CA ARG A 120 13.02 -8.00 -8.12
C ARG A 120 12.55 -6.58 -8.38
N GLY A 121 13.50 -5.68 -8.61
CA GLY A 121 13.26 -4.29 -9.03
C GLY A 121 12.68 -3.42 -7.92
N TYR A 122 11.47 -3.72 -7.45
CA TYR A 122 10.81 -3.01 -6.37
C TYR A 122 9.94 -3.94 -5.53
N VAL A 123 9.50 -3.44 -4.38
CA VAL A 123 8.44 -4.05 -3.58
C VAL A 123 7.47 -3.00 -3.06
N ARG A 124 6.17 -3.31 -3.09
CA ARG A 124 5.13 -2.60 -2.33
C ARG A 124 4.19 -3.61 -1.68
N ALA A 125 3.59 -3.24 -0.56
CA ALA A 125 2.56 -4.01 0.10
C ALA A 125 1.16 -3.53 -0.33
N GLU A 126 0.24 -4.46 -0.37
CA GLU A 126 -1.19 -4.25 -0.54
C GLU A 126 -1.93 -5.12 0.48
N CYS A 127 -2.76 -4.48 1.31
CA CYS A 127 -3.56 -5.13 2.33
C CYS A 127 -5.04 -4.88 2.02
N THR A 128 -5.85 -5.92 1.95
CA THR A 128 -7.29 -5.83 1.67
C THR A 128 -8.08 -6.39 2.85
N ASP A 129 -9.02 -5.63 3.38
CA ASP A 129 -9.87 -6.06 4.51
C ASP A 129 -11.03 -6.97 4.08
N ALA A 130 -11.81 -7.43 5.07
CA ALA A 130 -12.99 -8.26 4.86
C ALA A 130 -14.11 -7.57 4.05
N GLN A 131 -14.10 -6.24 3.98
CA GLN A 131 -15.06 -5.45 3.20
C GLN A 131 -14.57 -5.19 1.77
N GLY A 132 -13.39 -5.70 1.40
CA GLY A 132 -12.81 -5.52 0.08
C GLY A 132 -12.14 -4.16 -0.13
N ARG A 133 -11.96 -3.37 0.94
CA ARG A 133 -11.24 -2.10 0.91
C ARG A 133 -9.76 -2.38 1.07
N SER A 134 -8.93 -1.55 0.45
CA SER A 134 -7.50 -1.82 0.37
C SER A 134 -6.64 -0.64 0.83
N ALA A 135 -5.42 -0.95 1.25
CA ALA A 135 -4.36 0.00 1.50
C ALA A 135 -3.10 -0.42 0.75
N TRP A 136 -2.35 0.56 0.26
CA TRP A 136 -1.17 0.36 -0.58
C TRP A 136 0.00 1.16 -0.06
N SER A 137 1.09 0.47 0.23
CA SER A 137 2.34 1.11 0.59
C SER A 137 2.94 1.83 -0.62
N PRO A 138 3.80 2.83 -0.39
CA PRO A 138 4.68 3.33 -1.43
C PRO A 138 5.64 2.21 -1.85
N PRO A 139 6.09 2.19 -3.12
CA PRO A 139 7.09 1.24 -3.58
C PRO A 139 8.47 1.59 -3.03
N VAL A 140 9.26 0.56 -2.74
CA VAL A 140 10.68 0.66 -2.41
C VAL A 140 11.45 -0.09 -3.49
N PHE A 141 12.37 0.59 -4.17
CA PHE A 141 13.29 -0.05 -5.12
C PHE A 141 14.32 -0.91 -4.37
N LEU A 142 14.66 -2.07 -4.95
CA LEU A 142 15.56 -3.09 -4.40
C LEU A 142 16.88 -3.16 -5.16
#